data_AF-A0A7D5P2J5-F1
#
_entry.id   AF-A0A7D5P2J5-F1
#
_cell.length_a   1.000
_cell.length_b   1.000
_cell.length_c   1.000
_cell.angle_alpha   90.00
_cell.angle_beta   90.00
_cell.angle_gamma   90.00
#
_symmetry.space_group_name_H-M   'P 1'
#
loop_
_entity.id
_entity.type
_entity.pdbx_description
1 polymer ?
#
loop_
_entity_poly.entity_id
_entity_poly.type
_entity_poly.pdbx_seq_one_letter_code
_entity_poly.pdbx_strand_id
1 'polypeptide(L)'
;MPHHADGPDDVDRKEIVADHSEELKTNWERALEDMQAMAEDREDQGYETLAIPAGDTTTLSPSMGEDDAWGLSHVVPNNYAEDFRERFETFTLDETGVYQLESGGFVFVVTECIDLDEEVVIFVAGSYDMRFSAGLVRTAVEREEMHTHVKTLDGTLLGTLDHDDPADFFPEPEQFYAYDITESDDPERLSD
;
A
#
# COMPACT_ATOMS: atom_id res chain seq x y z
N MET A 1 48.72 -9.93 -14.71
CA MET A 1 47.69 -10.78 -14.07
C MET A 1 48.09 -11.03 -12.63
N PRO A 2 47.33 -10.51 -11.66
CA PRO A 2 47.10 -11.21 -10.41
C PRO A 2 45.60 -11.42 -10.14
N HIS A 3 45.34 -12.45 -9.34
CA HIS A 3 44.06 -13.09 -9.05
C HIS A 3 43.10 -12.20 -8.24
N HIS A 4 41.82 -12.19 -8.64
CA HIS A 4 40.69 -11.91 -7.77
C HIS A 4 40.53 -13.07 -6.78
N ALA A 5 40.51 -12.78 -5.48
CA ALA A 5 40.04 -13.70 -4.47
C ALA A 5 38.54 -13.42 -4.25
N ASP A 6 37.70 -14.39 -4.58
CA ASP A 6 36.34 -14.53 -4.05
C ASP A 6 36.43 -14.66 -2.52
N GLY A 7 35.86 -13.69 -1.81
CA GLY A 7 35.73 -13.71 -0.36
C GLY A 7 34.42 -14.38 0.08
N PRO A 8 34.38 -15.04 1.26
CA PRO A 8 33.21 -15.78 1.74
C PRO A 8 32.01 -14.91 2.18
N ASP A 9 32.07 -13.58 2.09
CA ASP A 9 30.99 -12.67 2.52
C ASP A 9 29.92 -12.39 1.44
N ASP A 10 30.14 -12.78 0.18
CA ASP A 10 29.20 -12.49 -0.93
C ASP A 10 28.04 -13.50 -0.97
N VAL A 11 28.26 -14.73 -0.48
CA VAL A 11 27.25 -15.80 -0.50
C VAL A 11 26.16 -15.54 0.54
N ASP A 12 26.54 -15.09 1.75
CA ASP A 12 25.61 -14.82 2.87
C ASP A 12 24.66 -13.65 2.55
N ARG A 13 25.17 -12.56 1.96
CA ARG A 13 24.33 -11.42 1.56
C ARG A 13 23.36 -11.77 0.42
N LYS A 14 23.81 -12.55 -0.56
CA LYS A 14 22.97 -12.91 -1.71
C LYS A 14 21.87 -13.90 -1.33
N GLU A 15 22.17 -14.83 -0.43
CA GLU A 15 21.21 -15.78 0.14
C GLU A 15 20.16 -15.03 0.98
N ILE A 16 20.56 -14.12 1.87
CA ILE A 16 19.63 -13.28 2.66
C ILE A 16 18.71 -12.42 1.77
N VAL A 17 19.24 -11.82 0.70
CA VAL A 17 18.43 -11.00 -0.23
C VAL A 17 17.47 -11.87 -1.05
N ALA A 18 17.90 -13.07 -1.45
CA ALA A 18 17.04 -14.00 -2.18
C ALA A 18 15.90 -14.51 -1.29
N ASP A 19 16.21 -14.95 -0.07
CA ASP A 19 15.21 -15.42 0.91
C ASP A 19 14.18 -14.34 1.23
N HIS A 20 14.62 -13.10 1.46
CA HIS A 20 13.71 -11.97 1.64
C HIS A 20 12.84 -11.72 0.39
N SER A 21 13.40 -11.88 -0.82
CA SER A 21 12.62 -11.72 -2.05
C SER A 21 11.60 -12.84 -2.26
N GLU A 22 11.88 -14.06 -1.81
CA GLU A 22 10.94 -15.18 -1.86
C GLU A 22 9.83 -15.02 -0.84
N GLU A 23 10.16 -14.64 0.41
CA GLU A 23 9.18 -14.35 1.46
C GLU A 23 8.21 -13.24 1.04
N LEU A 24 8.71 -12.13 0.48
CA LEU A 24 7.86 -11.03 0.00
C LEU A 24 6.93 -11.46 -1.14
N LYS A 25 7.40 -12.31 -2.06
CA LYS A 25 6.54 -12.85 -3.13
C LYS A 25 5.45 -13.74 -2.57
N THR A 26 5.78 -14.65 -1.66
CA THR A 26 4.79 -15.55 -1.06
C THR A 26 3.75 -14.79 -0.24
N ASN A 27 4.15 -13.74 0.49
CA ASN A 27 3.20 -12.92 1.24
C ASN A 27 2.31 -12.07 0.32
N TRP A 28 2.85 -11.57 -0.79
CA TRP A 28 2.05 -10.93 -1.83
C TRP A 28 1.04 -11.90 -2.45
N GLU A 29 1.47 -13.10 -2.84
CA GLU A 29 0.59 -14.14 -3.38
C GLU A 29 -0.56 -14.47 -2.40
N ARG A 30 -0.25 -14.58 -1.10
CA ARG A 30 -1.28 -14.78 -0.07
C ARG A 30 -2.26 -13.60 -0.01
N ALA A 31 -1.79 -12.36 -0.01
CA ALA A 31 -2.68 -11.19 0.02
C ALA A 31 -3.61 -11.15 -1.19
N LEU A 32 -3.14 -11.59 -2.36
CA LEU A 32 -3.98 -11.71 -3.56
C LEU A 32 -5.00 -12.84 -3.44
N GLU A 33 -4.61 -14.00 -2.90
CA GLU A 33 -5.53 -15.11 -2.64
C GLU A 33 -6.63 -14.70 -1.64
N ASP A 34 -6.26 -14.02 -0.55
CA ASP A 34 -7.20 -13.51 0.45
C ASP A 34 -8.15 -12.47 -0.16
N MET A 35 -7.64 -11.53 -0.97
CA MET A 35 -8.48 -10.56 -1.68
C MET A 35 -9.50 -11.25 -2.60
N GLN A 36 -9.09 -12.27 -3.35
CA GLN A 36 -10.00 -12.99 -4.25
C GLN A 36 -11.06 -13.76 -3.47
N ALA A 37 -10.69 -14.42 -2.37
CA ALA A 37 -11.65 -15.09 -1.50
C ALA A 37 -12.68 -14.11 -0.91
N MET A 38 -12.24 -12.93 -0.46
CA MET A 38 -13.15 -11.89 0.03
C MET A 38 -14.08 -11.35 -1.06
N ALA A 39 -13.58 -11.18 -2.29
CA ALA A 39 -14.40 -10.77 -3.43
C ALA A 39 -15.46 -11.82 -3.74
N GLU A 40 -15.10 -13.10 -3.84
CA GLU A 40 -16.05 -14.21 -4.04
C GLU A 40 -17.13 -14.25 -2.95
N ASP A 41 -16.74 -14.08 -1.67
CA ASP A 41 -17.68 -14.03 -0.55
C ASP A 41 -18.67 -12.85 -0.66
N ARG A 42 -18.27 -11.72 -1.23
CA ARG A 42 -19.15 -10.56 -1.48
C ARG A 42 -20.07 -10.78 -2.68
N GLU A 43 -19.58 -11.41 -3.74
CA GLU A 43 -20.41 -11.81 -4.88
C GLU A 43 -21.51 -12.80 -4.45
N ASP A 44 -21.19 -13.76 -3.58
CA ASP A 44 -22.16 -14.69 -2.99
C ASP A 44 -23.24 -13.98 -2.13
N GLN A 45 -22.93 -12.77 -1.64
CA GLN A 45 -23.86 -11.91 -0.91
C GLN A 45 -24.68 -10.99 -1.83
N GLY A 46 -24.38 -10.97 -3.13
CA GLY A 46 -25.10 -10.21 -4.16
C GLY A 46 -24.40 -8.94 -4.65
N TYR A 47 -23.20 -8.64 -4.14
CA TYR A 47 -22.45 -7.46 -4.58
C TYR A 47 -21.76 -7.69 -5.92
N GLU A 48 -21.66 -6.65 -6.74
CA GLU A 48 -20.69 -6.62 -7.83
C GLU A 48 -19.30 -6.30 -7.27
N THR A 49 -18.28 -7.07 -7.65
CA THR A 49 -16.93 -6.84 -7.13
C THR A 49 -15.92 -6.45 -8.20
N LEU A 50 -14.95 -5.62 -7.81
CA LEU A 50 -13.78 -5.30 -8.61
C LEU A 50 -12.51 -5.46 -7.76
N ALA A 51 -11.79 -6.57 -7.97
CA ALA A 51 -10.56 -6.87 -7.24
C ALA A 51 -9.31 -6.48 -8.04
N ILE A 52 -8.60 -5.44 -7.58
CA ILE A 52 -7.49 -4.82 -8.29
C ILE A 52 -6.16 -5.10 -7.59
N PRO A 53 -5.26 -5.90 -8.19
CA PRO A 53 -3.88 -5.99 -7.76
C PRO A 53 -3.10 -4.76 -8.28
N ALA A 54 -2.77 -3.82 -7.40
CA ALA A 54 -1.93 -2.68 -7.77
C ALA A 54 -0.53 -3.17 -8.19
N GLY A 55 0.00 -2.59 -9.27
CA GLY A 55 1.36 -2.86 -9.72
C GLY A 55 2.43 -2.17 -8.87
N ASP A 56 2.07 -1.08 -8.21
CA ASP A 56 2.88 -0.32 -7.26
C ASP A 56 1.98 0.39 -6.25
N THR A 57 2.45 0.57 -5.02
CA THR A 57 1.78 1.40 -4.01
C THR A 57 2.80 2.31 -3.33
N THR A 58 2.57 3.61 -3.45
CA THR A 58 3.43 4.64 -2.86
C THR A 58 2.70 5.32 -1.70
N THR A 59 3.37 5.51 -0.57
CA THR A 59 2.89 6.35 0.53
C THR A 59 3.21 7.82 0.25
N LEU A 60 2.19 8.66 0.14
CA LEU A 60 2.34 10.09 -0.08
C LEU A 60 2.12 10.85 1.22
N SER A 61 3.07 11.72 1.56
CA SER A 61 2.89 12.73 2.61
C SER A 61 2.89 14.12 1.97
N PRO A 62 2.27 15.13 2.61
CA PRO A 62 2.25 16.50 2.08
C PRO A 62 3.66 17.07 1.83
N SER A 63 4.68 16.58 2.53
CA SER A 63 6.07 16.98 2.37
C SER A 63 6.81 16.31 1.20
N MET A 64 6.26 15.24 0.62
CA MET A 64 6.92 14.45 -0.44
C MET A 64 6.46 14.80 -1.85
N GLY A 65 5.32 15.49 -2.02
CA GLY A 65 4.71 15.79 -3.32
C GLY A 65 5.06 17.15 -3.91
N GLU A 66 4.83 17.31 -5.22
CA GLU A 66 4.71 18.63 -5.87
C GLU A 66 3.32 19.26 -5.63
N ASP A 67 2.34 18.44 -5.30
CA ASP A 67 0.96 18.80 -4.95
C ASP A 67 0.69 18.43 -3.49
N ASP A 68 -0.26 19.14 -2.83
CA ASP A 68 -0.68 18.87 -1.44
C ASP A 68 -1.40 17.51 -1.24
N ALA A 69 -1.36 16.62 -2.25
CA ALA A 69 -1.96 15.29 -2.21
C ALA A 69 -1.16 14.34 -1.30
N TRP A 70 -1.88 13.55 -0.51
CA TRP A 70 -1.32 12.66 0.50
C TRP A 70 -2.27 11.48 0.69
N GLY A 71 -1.74 10.31 1.05
CA GLY A 71 -2.51 9.06 1.10
C GLY A 71 -1.74 7.88 0.50
N LEU A 72 -2.42 6.74 0.33
CA LEU A 72 -1.90 5.62 -0.45
C LEU A 72 -2.18 5.87 -1.93
N SER A 73 -1.14 5.78 -2.77
CA SER A 73 -1.29 5.93 -4.21
C SER A 73 -1.02 4.60 -4.90
N HIS A 74 -2.07 3.97 -5.41
CA HIS A 74 -2.01 2.69 -6.13
C HIS A 74 -1.92 2.92 -7.63
N VAL A 75 -0.92 2.30 -8.25
CA VAL A 75 -0.80 2.23 -9.71
C VAL A 75 -1.54 1.00 -10.21
N VAL A 76 -2.67 1.20 -10.88
CA VAL A 76 -3.48 0.09 -11.39
C VAL A 76 -3.08 -0.31 -12.81
N PRO A 77 -3.03 -1.62 -13.11
CA PRO A 77 -2.81 -2.08 -14.47
C PRO A 77 -3.94 -1.63 -15.42
N ASN A 78 -3.61 -1.33 -16.67
CA ASN A 78 -4.55 -0.75 -17.63
C ASN A 78 -5.80 -1.59 -17.89
N ASN A 79 -5.74 -2.91 -17.71
CA ASN A 79 -6.89 -3.79 -17.88
C ASN A 79 -7.95 -3.65 -16.77
N TYR A 80 -7.61 -3.00 -15.65
CA TYR A 80 -8.55 -2.66 -14.57
C TYR A 80 -8.99 -1.19 -14.63
N ALA A 81 -8.27 -0.34 -15.35
CA ALA A 81 -8.49 1.10 -15.33
C ALA A 81 -9.85 1.52 -15.88
N GLU A 82 -10.36 0.82 -16.91
CA GLU A 82 -11.68 1.12 -17.47
C GLU A 82 -12.81 0.64 -16.55
N ASP A 83 -12.72 -0.61 -16.08
CA ASP A 83 -13.71 -1.19 -15.15
C ASP A 83 -13.80 -0.40 -13.85
N PHE A 84 -12.66 0.13 -13.37
CA PHE A 84 -12.63 1.04 -12.22
C PHE A 84 -13.36 2.35 -12.53
N ARG A 85 -13.08 3.01 -13.65
CA ARG A 85 -13.73 4.28 -14.00
C ARG A 85 -15.25 4.12 -14.07
N GLU A 86 -15.73 3.10 -14.77
CA GLU A 86 -17.16 2.87 -14.97
C GLU A 86 -17.89 2.71 -13.64
N ARG A 87 -17.33 1.93 -12.70
CA ARG A 87 -17.90 1.76 -11.36
C ARG A 87 -17.76 3.01 -10.50
N PHE A 88 -16.58 3.64 -10.54
CA PHE A 88 -16.26 4.77 -9.70
C PHE A 88 -17.05 6.04 -10.05
N GLU A 89 -17.59 6.16 -11.27
CA GLU A 89 -18.42 7.31 -11.68
C GLU A 89 -19.69 7.48 -10.82
N THR A 90 -20.27 6.39 -10.33
CA THR A 90 -21.46 6.40 -9.47
C THR A 90 -21.19 5.97 -8.03
N PHE A 91 -19.99 5.45 -7.76
CA PHE A 91 -19.60 4.91 -6.47
C PHE A 91 -19.60 5.97 -5.36
N THR A 92 -20.25 5.66 -4.25
CA THR A 92 -20.18 6.39 -3.00
C THR A 92 -19.65 5.46 -1.91
N LEU A 93 -18.58 5.87 -1.24
CA LEU A 93 -17.99 5.06 -0.17
C LEU A 93 -18.84 5.15 1.10
N ASP A 94 -19.43 4.03 1.52
CA ASP A 94 -20.18 3.92 2.77
C ASP A 94 -19.35 3.28 3.88
N GLU A 95 -18.62 2.20 3.54
CA GLU A 95 -17.83 1.43 4.50
C GLU A 95 -16.46 1.09 3.95
N THR A 96 -15.45 1.16 4.82
CA THR A 96 -14.07 0.75 4.53
C THR A 96 -13.70 -0.44 5.40
N GLY A 97 -13.08 -1.44 4.79
CA GLY A 97 -12.36 -2.52 5.48
C GLY A 97 -10.90 -2.50 5.07
N VAL A 98 -9.99 -2.67 6.02
CA VAL A 98 -8.55 -2.77 5.73
C VAL A 98 -7.99 -4.03 6.34
N TYR A 99 -7.32 -4.83 5.50
CA TYR A 99 -6.70 -6.08 5.89
C TYR A 99 -5.21 -6.00 5.58
N GLN A 100 -4.37 -6.27 6.56
CA GLN A 100 -2.93 -6.11 6.40
C GLN A 100 -2.10 -7.27 6.94
N LEU A 101 -0.97 -7.50 6.27
CA LEU A 101 0.08 -8.42 6.68
C LEU A 101 1.42 -7.71 6.64
N GLU A 102 2.20 -7.83 7.69
CA GLU A 102 3.54 -7.24 7.79
C GLU A 102 4.61 -8.31 7.61
N SER A 103 5.61 -8.02 6.77
CA SER A 103 6.76 -8.90 6.59
C SER A 103 7.97 -8.15 6.05
N GLY A 104 9.13 -8.34 6.67
CA GLY A 104 10.39 -7.80 6.17
C GLY A 104 10.43 -6.26 6.05
N GLY A 105 9.64 -5.53 6.84
CA GLY A 105 9.53 -4.06 6.77
C GLY A 105 8.59 -3.55 5.67
N PHE A 106 7.84 -4.44 5.03
CA PHE A 106 6.77 -4.13 4.10
C PHE A 106 5.41 -4.42 4.73
N VAL A 107 4.43 -3.62 4.36
CA VAL A 107 3.02 -3.88 4.61
C VAL A 107 2.39 -4.33 3.29
N PHE A 108 1.72 -5.48 3.31
CA PHE A 108 0.80 -5.91 2.27
C PHE A 108 -0.60 -5.56 2.74
N VAL A 109 -1.31 -4.74 1.97
CA VAL A 109 -2.62 -4.19 2.37
C VAL A 109 -3.66 -4.54 1.32
N VAL A 110 -4.86 -4.89 1.76
CA VAL A 110 -6.06 -4.99 0.93
C VAL A 110 -7.07 -4.01 1.51
N THR A 111 -7.37 -2.96 0.74
CA THR A 111 -8.42 -1.99 1.07
C THR A 111 -9.70 -2.42 0.38
N GLU A 112 -10.74 -2.61 1.16
CA GLU A 112 -12.09 -2.94 0.74
C GLU A 112 -12.97 -1.70 0.88
N CYS A 113 -13.54 -1.25 -0.24
CA CYS A 113 -14.39 -0.07 -0.32
C CYS A 113 -15.78 -0.50 -0.75
N ILE A 114 -16.79 -0.22 0.09
CA ILE A 114 -18.14 -0.75 -0.07
C ILE A 114 -19.09 0.43 -0.34
N ASP A 115 -19.84 0.31 -1.44
CA ASP A 115 -21.03 1.11 -1.73
C ASP A 115 -22.25 0.21 -1.47
N LEU A 116 -23.02 0.55 -0.44
CA LEU A 116 -24.19 -0.20 -0.01
C LEU A 116 -25.43 0.11 -0.86
N ASP A 117 -25.47 1.28 -1.50
CA ASP A 117 -26.61 1.73 -2.31
C ASP A 117 -26.59 1.09 -3.70
N GLU A 118 -25.43 1.05 -4.35
CA GLU A 118 -25.22 0.43 -5.67
C GLU A 118 -24.82 -1.05 -5.59
N GLU A 119 -24.66 -1.60 -4.37
CA GLU A 119 -24.23 -2.98 -4.12
C GLU A 119 -22.89 -3.30 -4.83
N VAL A 120 -21.93 -2.38 -4.77
CA VAL A 120 -20.60 -2.51 -5.39
C VAL A 120 -19.50 -2.55 -4.33
N VAL A 121 -18.53 -3.46 -4.49
CA VAL A 121 -17.31 -3.51 -3.67
C VAL A 121 -16.07 -3.40 -4.54
N ILE A 122 -15.20 -2.43 -4.24
CA ILE A 122 -13.90 -2.28 -4.87
C ILE A 122 -12.82 -2.73 -3.88
N PHE A 123 -12.03 -3.72 -4.27
CA PHE A 123 -10.83 -4.12 -3.53
C PHE A 123 -9.59 -3.59 -4.24
N VAL A 124 -8.67 -3.00 -3.47
CA VAL A 124 -7.35 -2.60 -3.96
C VAL A 124 -6.29 -3.24 -3.09
N ALA A 125 -5.58 -4.22 -3.65
CA ALA A 125 -4.41 -4.82 -3.01
C ALA A 125 -3.15 -4.04 -3.37
N GLY A 126 -2.33 -3.74 -2.39
CA GLY A 126 -1.07 -3.03 -2.55
C GLY A 126 0.02 -3.53 -1.60
N SER A 127 1.23 -3.07 -1.83
CA SER A 127 2.31 -3.26 -0.87
C SER A 127 3.19 -2.03 -0.81
N TYR A 128 3.59 -1.63 0.39
CA TYR A 128 4.39 -0.43 0.59
C TYR A 128 5.43 -0.64 1.70
N ASP A 129 6.47 0.19 1.67
CA ASP A 129 7.61 0.09 2.55
C ASP A 129 7.42 0.98 3.79
N MET A 130 7.46 0.38 4.98
CA MET A 130 7.23 1.09 6.24
C MET A 130 8.24 2.23 6.46
N ARG A 131 9.44 2.11 5.89
CA ARG A 131 10.53 3.10 6.08
C ARG A 131 10.24 4.46 5.48
N PHE A 132 9.34 4.52 4.51
CA PHE A 132 8.92 5.77 3.86
C PHE A 132 7.51 6.22 4.28
N SER A 133 6.88 5.48 5.20
CA SER A 133 5.46 5.64 5.52
C SER A 133 5.19 6.60 6.67
N ALA A 134 6.17 6.87 7.54
CA ALA A 134 5.97 7.64 8.77
C ALA A 134 5.34 9.02 8.54
N GLY A 135 5.73 9.72 7.47
CA GLY A 135 5.14 11.01 7.10
C GLY A 135 3.65 10.92 6.76
N LEU A 136 3.24 9.85 6.06
CA LEU A 136 1.84 9.57 5.78
C LEU A 136 1.08 9.24 7.08
N VAL A 137 1.62 8.35 7.91
CA VAL A 137 0.97 7.94 9.17
C VAL A 137 0.72 9.13 10.09
N ARG A 138 1.70 10.04 10.23
CA ARG A 138 1.53 11.29 11.00
C ARG A 138 0.40 12.12 10.42
N THR A 139 0.41 12.33 9.10
CA THR A 139 -0.61 13.14 8.42
C THR A 139 -2.00 12.56 8.64
N ALA A 140 -2.16 11.25 8.48
CA ALA A 140 -3.44 10.56 8.64
C ALA A 140 -3.96 10.67 10.10
N VAL A 141 -3.09 10.41 11.08
CA VAL A 141 -3.44 10.51 12.50
C VAL A 141 -3.75 11.96 12.92
N GLU A 142 -2.99 12.94 12.42
CA GLU A 142 -3.20 14.36 12.74
C GLU A 142 -4.47 14.92 12.13
N ARG A 143 -4.86 14.44 10.94
CA ARG A 143 -6.05 14.91 10.21
C ARG A 143 -7.29 14.07 10.47
N GLU A 144 -7.15 12.94 11.14
CA GLU A 144 -8.25 11.99 11.44
C GLU A 144 -8.97 11.53 10.17
N GLU A 145 -8.24 11.42 9.05
CA GLU A 145 -8.75 10.98 7.75
C GLU A 145 -7.64 10.22 6.99
N MET A 146 -8.01 9.51 5.93
CA MET A 146 -7.06 8.81 5.08
C MET A 146 -7.55 8.78 3.63
N HIS A 147 -6.64 8.87 2.66
CA HIS A 147 -7.01 8.83 1.23
C HIS A 147 -6.36 7.65 0.51
N THR A 148 -7.13 7.03 -0.38
CA THR A 148 -6.65 6.05 -1.35
C THR A 148 -6.80 6.61 -2.76
N HIS A 149 -5.70 6.92 -3.42
CA HIS A 149 -5.66 7.39 -4.79
C HIS A 149 -5.41 6.24 -5.76
N VAL A 150 -6.25 6.13 -6.77
CA VAL A 150 -6.12 5.13 -7.84
C VAL A 150 -5.68 5.83 -9.11
N LYS A 151 -4.53 5.45 -9.68
CA LYS A 151 -3.98 6.06 -10.90
C LYS A 151 -3.44 5.01 -11.87
N THR A 152 -3.35 5.37 -13.15
CA THR A 152 -2.69 4.53 -14.15
C THR A 152 -1.17 4.65 -14.09
N LEU A 153 -0.47 3.78 -14.81
CA LEU A 153 0.99 3.81 -14.93
C LEU A 153 1.53 5.13 -15.52
N ASP A 154 0.77 5.80 -16.39
CA ASP A 154 1.13 7.11 -16.94
C ASP A 154 0.86 8.28 -15.98
N GLY A 155 0.34 8.00 -14.79
CA GLY A 155 0.07 9.00 -13.75
C GLY A 155 -1.32 9.63 -13.82
N THR A 156 -2.18 9.22 -14.76
CA THR A 156 -3.56 9.71 -14.82
C THR A 156 -4.33 9.23 -13.59
N LEU A 157 -4.81 10.18 -12.77
CA LEU A 157 -5.69 9.91 -11.64
C LEU A 157 -7.05 9.41 -12.14
N LEU A 158 -7.47 8.26 -11.64
CA LEU A 158 -8.78 7.65 -11.94
C LEU A 158 -9.83 8.05 -10.90
N GLY A 159 -9.42 8.08 -9.63
CA GLY A 159 -10.31 8.35 -8.51
C GLY A 159 -9.55 8.48 -7.19
N THR A 160 -10.22 9.06 -6.21
CA THR A 160 -9.75 9.13 -4.81
C THR A 160 -10.87 8.67 -3.92
N LEU A 161 -10.58 7.74 -3.02
CA LEU A 161 -11.48 7.26 -1.99
C LEU A 161 -11.06 7.93 -0.67
N ASP A 162 -12.02 8.54 0.02
CA ASP A 162 -11.83 9.25 1.27
C ASP A 162 -12.32 8.38 2.43
N HIS A 163 -11.43 8.05 3.35
CA HIS A 163 -11.69 7.17 4.48
C HIS A 163 -11.71 7.98 5.78
N ASP A 164 -12.74 7.80 6.59
CA ASP A 164 -12.95 8.59 7.81
C ASP A 164 -12.18 8.06 9.04
N ASP A 165 -11.63 6.83 8.99
CA ASP A 165 -10.89 6.24 10.10
C ASP A 165 -9.46 5.81 9.69
N PRO A 166 -8.43 6.60 10.03
CA PRO A 166 -7.05 6.22 9.76
C PRO A 166 -6.57 5.03 10.61
N ALA A 167 -7.26 4.67 11.69
CA ALA A 167 -6.89 3.53 12.54
C ALA A 167 -7.10 2.18 11.83
N ASP A 168 -7.97 2.12 10.82
CA ASP A 168 -8.12 0.94 9.97
C ASP A 168 -6.83 0.65 9.18
N PHE A 169 -6.16 1.69 8.70
CA PHE A 169 -4.90 1.59 7.96
C PHE A 169 -3.68 1.46 8.87
N PHE A 170 -3.71 2.13 10.03
CA PHE A 170 -2.58 2.24 10.93
C PHE A 170 -3.02 1.96 12.38
N PRO A 171 -3.38 0.71 12.72
CA PRO A 171 -3.87 0.37 14.07
C PRO A 171 -2.81 0.57 15.16
N GLU A 172 -1.52 0.45 14.79
CA GLU A 172 -0.38 0.67 15.68
C GLU A 172 0.57 1.72 15.07
N PRO A 173 0.20 3.01 15.05
CA PRO A 173 0.95 4.03 14.29
C PRO A 173 2.40 4.21 14.76
N GLU A 174 2.67 3.93 16.04
CA GLU A 174 4.02 4.03 16.64
C GLU A 174 5.04 3.10 15.96
N GLN A 175 4.59 1.97 15.40
CA GLN A 175 5.49 1.02 14.75
C GLN A 175 6.16 1.62 13.50
N PHE A 176 5.44 2.46 12.75
CA PHE A 176 5.96 3.09 11.54
C PHE A 176 7.06 4.10 11.85
N TYR A 177 7.00 4.75 13.02
CA TYR A 177 8.05 5.68 13.45
C TYR A 177 9.35 4.97 13.83
N ALA A 178 9.29 3.71 14.24
CA ALA A 178 10.48 2.91 14.51
C ALA A 178 11.25 2.53 13.24
N TYR A 179 10.57 2.48 12.10
CA TYR A 179 11.17 2.20 10.78
C TYR A 179 11.57 3.48 10.03
N ASP A 180 11.19 4.66 10.54
CA ASP A 180 11.41 5.90 9.82
C ASP A 180 12.90 6.16 9.58
N ILE A 181 13.25 6.27 8.29
CA ILE A 181 14.58 6.72 7.87
C ILE A 181 14.54 8.14 7.29
N THR A 182 13.35 8.74 7.18
CA THR A 182 13.16 10.05 6.56
C THR A 182 13.56 11.20 7.49
N GLU A 183 13.61 10.96 8.80
CA GLU A 183 14.14 11.89 9.82
C GLU A 183 15.63 11.69 10.15
N SER A 184 16.32 10.72 9.55
CA SER A 184 17.71 10.36 9.91
C SER A 184 18.82 11.26 9.32
N ASP A 185 18.51 12.51 8.96
CA ASP A 185 19.50 13.56 8.65
C ASP A 185 19.41 14.69 9.69
N ASP A 186 19.61 14.35 10.98
CA ASP A 186 19.97 15.33 12.01
C ASP A 186 21.51 15.36 12.17
N PRO A 187 22.21 16.36 11.58
CA PRO A 187 23.66 16.47 11.67
C PRO A 187 24.20 16.88 13.05
N GLU A 188 23.37 17.11 14.08
CA GLU A 188 23.83 17.61 15.38
C GLU A 188 24.20 16.52 16.40
N ARG A 189 24.20 15.23 16.03
CA ARG A 189 24.69 14.13 16.89
C ARG A 189 26.22 13.91 16.87
N LEU A 190 27.00 14.90 16.44
CA LEU A 190 28.47 14.93 16.53
C LEU A 190 28.91 16.15 17.37
N SER A 191 28.52 16.18 18.63
CA SER A 191 29.07 17.08 19.64
C SER A 191 28.90 16.45 21.02
N ASP A 192 29.74 15.46 21.34
CA ASP A 192 30.41 15.36 22.64
C ASP A 192 31.66 14.47 22.54
#